data_AF-A0A0D3HBB3-F1
#
_entry.id   AF-A0A0D3HBB3-F1
#
_cell.length_a   1.000
_cell.length_b   1.000
_cell.length_c   1.000
_cell.angle_alpha   90.00
_cell.angle_beta   90.00
_cell.angle_gamma   90.00
#
_symmetry.space_group_name_H-M   'P 1'
#
loop_
_entity.id
_entity.type
_entity.pdbx_description
1 polymer ?
#
loop_
_entity_poly.entity_id
_entity_poly.type
_entity_poly.pdbx_seq_one_letter_code
_entity_poly.pdbx_strand_id
1 'polypeptide(L)'
;MEASKCALHRFGNTSSSSLWYELAYAEAKGRVRRGHRVWQIGFGSGFKCNSAVWRALRDVPPVSSGAGDGEEERRRVSCNPWVDSVESYPPKAYI
;
A
#
# COMPACT_ATOMS: atom_id res chain seq x y z
N MET A 1 -0.09 2.16 -12.32
CA MET A 1 1.25 1.55 -12.22
C MET A 1 2.15 2.22 -11.18
N GLU A 2 1.75 3.32 -10.55
CA GLU A 2 2.56 4.00 -9.52
C GLU A 2 2.94 3.08 -8.36
N ALA A 3 1.97 2.35 -7.78
CA ALA A 3 2.20 1.48 -6.63
C ALA A 3 3.31 0.44 -6.86
N SER A 4 3.30 -0.26 -8.00
CA SER A 4 4.31 -1.25 -8.34
C SER A 4 5.70 -0.62 -8.54
N LYS A 5 5.79 0.55 -9.19
CA LYS A 5 7.06 1.28 -9.35
C LYS A 5 7.60 1.77 -8.01
N CYS A 6 6.74 2.33 -7.16
CA CYS A 6 7.11 2.81 -5.84
C CYS A 6 7.58 1.64 -4.97
N ALA A 7 6.83 0.53 -4.93
CA ALA A 7 7.17 -0.65 -4.14
C ALA A 7 8.51 -1.25 -4.58
N LEU A 8 8.72 -1.38 -5.89
CA LEU A 8 9.99 -1.84 -6.47
C LEU A 8 11.14 -0.89 -6.15
N HIS A 9 10.93 0.42 -6.25
CA HIS A 9 11.96 1.42 -5.96
C HIS A 9 12.39 1.39 -4.48
N ARG A 10 11.44 1.23 -3.55
CA ARG A 10 11.71 1.27 -2.11
C ARG A 10 12.22 -0.06 -1.56
N PHE A 11 11.55 -1.16 -1.91
CA PHE A 11 11.75 -2.47 -1.30
C PHE A 11 12.42 -3.48 -2.22
N GLY A 12 12.64 -3.13 -3.49
CA GLY A 12 13.07 -4.08 -4.50
C GLY A 12 11.99 -5.09 -4.87
N ASN A 13 12.39 -6.14 -5.59
CA ASN A 13 11.52 -7.25 -5.90
C ASN A 13 11.44 -8.19 -4.70
N THR A 14 10.34 -8.11 -3.96
CA THR A 14 10.06 -8.96 -2.80
C THR A 14 9.29 -10.24 -3.18
N SER A 15 9.42 -10.66 -4.44
CA SER A 15 8.80 -11.84 -5.02
C SER A 15 7.27 -11.82 -4.83
N SER A 16 6.67 -12.94 -4.41
CA SER A 16 5.23 -13.07 -4.20
C SER A 16 4.63 -12.04 -3.23
N SER A 17 5.44 -11.44 -2.35
CA SER A 17 4.96 -10.45 -1.38
C SER A 17 4.80 -9.04 -1.96
N SER A 18 5.33 -8.75 -3.15
CA SER A 18 5.29 -7.39 -3.73
C SER A 18 3.87 -6.84 -3.90
N LEU A 19 2.90 -7.69 -4.23
CA LEU A 19 1.49 -7.30 -4.35
C LEU A 19 0.91 -6.74 -3.03
N TRP A 20 1.37 -7.25 -1.88
CA TRP A 20 0.93 -6.77 -0.58
C TRP A 20 1.56 -5.42 -0.22
N TYR A 21 2.82 -5.19 -0.63
CA TYR A 21 3.45 -3.87 -0.50
C TYR A 21 2.77 -2.82 -1.40
N GLU A 22 2.31 -3.23 -2.59
CA GLU A 22 1.50 -2.37 -3.48
C GLU A 22 0.12 -2.04 -2.87
N LEU A 23 -0.56 -3.03 -2.27
CA LEU A 23 -1.81 -2.79 -1.55
C LEU A 23 -1.59 -1.86 -0.36
N ALA A 24 -0.56 -2.12 0.45
CA ALA A 24 -0.21 -1.27 1.59
C ALA A 24 0.13 0.16 1.16
N TYR A 25 0.73 0.35 -0.03
CA TYR A 25 0.96 1.70 -0.58
C TYR A 25 -0.36 2.40 -0.90
N ALA A 26 -1.31 1.70 -1.52
CA ALA A 26 -2.64 2.24 -1.82
C ALA A 26 -3.41 2.59 -0.53
N GLU A 27 -3.32 1.74 0.49
CA GLU A 27 -3.87 2.01 1.82
C GLU A 27 -3.22 3.24 2.46
N ALA A 28 -1.89 3.33 2.44
CA ALA A 28 -1.15 4.46 3.02
C ALA A 28 -1.49 5.80 2.36
N LYS A 29 -1.73 5.79 1.04
CA LYS A 29 -2.21 6.94 0.25
C LYS A 29 -3.71 7.21 0.39
N GLY A 30 -4.43 6.50 1.26
CA GLY A 30 -5.87 6.71 1.50
C GLY A 30 -6.77 6.28 0.34
N ARG A 31 -6.28 5.43 -0.57
CA ARG A 31 -7.02 4.99 -1.78
C ARG A 31 -7.96 3.82 -1.51
N VAL A 32 -7.91 3.23 -0.31
CA VAL A 32 -8.75 2.10 0.13
C VAL A 32 -9.66 2.55 1.26
N ARG A 33 -10.98 2.45 1.06
CA ARG A 33 -12.01 2.85 2.04
C ARG A 33 -13.11 1.80 2.10
N ARG A 34 -13.94 1.83 3.15
CA ARG A 34 -15.01 0.83 3.33
C ARG A 34 -15.89 0.74 2.08
N GLY A 35 -16.13 -0.48 1.61
CA GLY A 35 -16.92 -0.78 0.43
C GLY A 35 -16.14 -0.78 -0.89
N HIS A 36 -14.93 -0.21 -0.94
CA HIS A 36 -14.06 -0.29 -2.12
C HIS A 36 -13.73 -1.74 -2.46
N ARG A 37 -13.53 -2.00 -3.76
CA ARG A 37 -13.03 -3.28 -4.26
C ARG A 37 -11.61 -3.10 -4.78
N VAL A 38 -10.72 -3.99 -4.39
CA VAL A 38 -9.35 -4.05 -4.89
C VAL A 38 -9.21 -5.33 -5.70
N TRP A 39 -8.84 -5.19 -6.96
CA TRP A 39 -8.49 -6.32 -7.80
C TRP A 39 -6.96 -6.49 -7.79
N GLN A 40 -6.51 -7.64 -7.30
CA GLN A 40 -5.11 -8.01 -7.23
C GLN A 40 -4.82 -9.06 -8.29
N ILE A 41 -3.86 -8.76 -9.17
CA ILE A 41 -3.41 -9.66 -10.22
C ILE A 41 -1.93 -9.95 -9.96
N GLY A 42 -1.62 -11.22 -9.73
CA GLY A 42 -0.26 -11.68 -9.44
C GLY A 42 0.29 -12.54 -10.57
N PHE A 43 1.56 -12.32 -10.90
CA PHE A 43 2.32 -13.15 -11.83
C PHE A 43 3.59 -13.67 -11.12
N GLY A 44 3.87 -14.95 -11.30
CA GLY A 44 5.10 -15.60 -10.82
C GLY A 44 5.84 -16.29 -11.96
N SER A 45 7.08 -16.72 -11.71
CA SER A 45 7.88 -17.41 -12.72
C SER A 45 7.20 -18.70 -13.23
N GLY A 46 7.31 -18.92 -14.55
CA GLY A 46 6.60 -19.96 -15.28
C GLY A 46 5.21 -19.50 -15.74
N PHE A 47 4.19 -20.35 -15.56
CA PHE A 47 2.80 -20.10 -15.95
C PHE A 47 1.87 -19.81 -14.76
N LYS A 48 2.41 -19.34 -13.63
CA LYS A 48 1.61 -19.12 -12.42
C LYS A 48 1.03 -17.71 -12.45
N CYS A 49 -0.29 -17.64 -12.49
CA CYS A 49 -1.05 -16.41 -12.32
C CYS A 49 -2.13 -16.58 -11.26
N ASN A 50 -2.48 -15.49 -10.59
CA ASN A 50 -3.60 -15.43 -9.67
C ASN A 50 -4.38 -14.12 -9.89
N SER A 51 -5.69 -14.19 -9.73
CA SER A 51 -6.62 -13.07 -9.79
C SER A 51 -7.58 -13.16 -8.62
N ALA A 52 -7.53 -12.15 -7.73
CA ALA A 52 -8.39 -12.09 -6.55
C ALA A 52 -9.02 -10.70 -6.41
N VAL A 53 -10.30 -10.65 -6.08
CA VAL A 53 -11.00 -9.41 -5.78
C VAL A 53 -11.32 -9.36 -4.29
N TRP A 54 -10.79 -8.33 -3.63
CA TRP A 54 -11.02 -8.05 -2.22
C TRP A 54 -12.06 -6.94 -2.08
N ARG A 55 -12.84 -6.96 -0.99
CA ARG A 55 -13.72 -5.85 -0.59
C ARG A 55 -13.28 -5.34 0.77
N ALA A 56 -13.01 -4.04 0.87
CA ALA A 56 -12.70 -3.40 2.13
C ALA A 56 -13.94 -3.39 3.03
N LEU A 57 -13.89 -4.10 4.15
CA LEU A 57 -15.01 -4.23 5.09
C LEU A 57 -15.08 -3.09 6.10
N ARG A 58 -13.97 -2.37 6.28
CA ARG A 58 -13.81 -1.25 7.20
C ARG A 58 -13.04 -0.13 6.52
N ASP A 59 -13.08 1.05 7.12
CA ASP A 59 -12.24 2.16 6.70
C ASP A 59 -10.78 1.89 7.08
N VAL A 60 -9.88 2.22 6.15
CA VAL A 60 -8.44 2.12 6.34
C VAL A 60 -7.89 3.54 6.37
N PRO A 61 -7.39 4.01 7.54
CA PRO A 61 -6.88 5.36 7.65
C PRO A 61 -5.60 5.53 6.81
N PRO A 62 -5.42 6.68 6.12
CA PRO A 62 -4.15 7.00 5.49
C PRO A 62 -3.04 7.14 6.52
N VAL A 63 -1.80 6.97 6.09
CA VAL A 63 -0.62 7.07 6.96
C VAL A 63 -0.28 8.52 7.34
N SER A 64 -0.73 9.51 6.57
CA SER A 64 -0.30 10.91 6.68
C SER A 64 -1.40 11.94 6.86
N SER A 65 -2.67 11.54 6.91
CA SER A 65 -3.76 12.49 7.16
C SER A 65 -3.92 12.73 8.66
N GLY A 66 -3.14 13.66 9.20
CA GLY A 66 -3.35 14.27 10.52
C GLY A 66 -3.35 13.29 11.68
N ALA A 67 -2.17 13.01 12.24
CA ALA A 67 -2.12 12.50 13.61
C ALA A 67 -2.84 13.54 14.49
N GLY A 68 -4.04 13.20 14.97
CA GLY A 68 -4.65 13.93 16.07
C GLY A 68 -3.64 14.02 17.21
N ASP A 69 -3.71 15.09 17.98
CA ASP A 69 -2.73 15.47 19.01
C ASP A 69 -2.63 14.49 20.21
N GLY A 70 -3.13 13.25 20.06
CA GLY A 70 -3.10 12.19 21.07
C GLY A 70 -1.94 11.19 20.88
N GLU A 71 -1.13 11.01 21.92
CA GLU A 71 -0.04 10.01 22.00
C GLU A 71 -0.51 8.55 21.80
N GLU A 72 -1.77 8.23 22.13
CA GLU A 72 -2.34 6.88 21.99
C GLU A 72 -2.64 6.51 20.53
N GLU A 73 -3.00 7.49 19.69
CA GLU A 73 -3.27 7.31 18.26
C GLU A 73 -1.97 7.22 17.45
N ARG A 74 -0.92 7.96 17.86
CA ARG A 74 0.45 7.78 17.35
C ARG A 74 1.03 6.42 17.70
N ARG A 75 0.68 5.84 18.85
CA ARG A 75 1.15 4.52 19.31
C ARG A 75 0.50 3.36 18.58
N ARG A 76 -0.67 3.57 17.95
CA ARG A 76 -1.11 2.78 16.79
C ARG A 76 -0.31 3.19 15.55
N VAL A 77 1.02 3.18 15.67
CA VAL A 77 1.94 3.25 14.53
C VAL A 77 1.42 2.21 13.56
N SER A 78 0.82 2.65 12.46
CA SER A 78 0.19 1.71 11.56
C SER A 78 1.27 0.72 11.15
N CYS A 79 1.02 -0.59 11.23
CA CYS A 79 1.96 -1.61 10.76
C CYS A 79 2.16 -1.57 9.23
N ASN A 80 1.78 -0.46 8.59
CA ASN A 80 1.95 -0.21 7.19
C ASN A 80 3.44 0.07 6.91
N PRO A 81 4.08 -0.68 5.99
CA PRO A 81 5.50 -0.54 5.67
C PRO A 81 5.89 0.82 5.05
N TRP A 82 4.92 1.67 4.73
CA TRP A 82 5.11 3.01 4.17
C TRP A 82 5.05 4.14 5.21
N VAL A 83 4.90 3.81 6.49
CA VAL A 83 4.64 4.78 7.58
C VAL A 83 5.62 5.95 7.65
N ASP A 84 6.88 5.70 7.31
CA ASP A 84 8.01 6.61 7.43
C ASP A 84 8.26 7.48 6.19
N SER A 85 7.57 7.20 5.08
CA SER A 85 8.03 7.66 3.76
C SER A 85 6.96 7.82 2.69
N VAL A 86 5.70 7.47 2.96
CA VAL A 86 4.63 7.52 1.94
C VAL A 86 4.52 8.90 1.26
N GLU A 87 4.79 9.98 1.99
CA GLU A 87 4.75 11.36 1.50
C GLU A 87 5.85 11.68 0.48
N SER A 88 6.98 10.98 0.54
CA SER A 88 8.10 11.15 -0.39
C SER A 88 7.87 10.49 -1.76
N TYR A 89 6.74 9.77 -1.93
CA TYR A 89 6.42 9.00 -3.12
C TYR A 89 5.18 9.56 -3.86
N PRO A 90 5.16 9.51 -5.20
CA PRO A 90 6.21 8.98 -6.08
C PRO A 90 7.44 9.91 -6.15
N PRO A 91 8.65 9.38 -6.33
CA PRO A 91 9.83 10.21 -6.53
C PRO A 91 9.66 11.08 -7.77
N LYS A 92 10.14 12.33 -7.70
CA LYS A 92 10.03 13.31 -8.80
C LYS A 92 10.58 12.81 -10.15
N ALA A 93 11.52 11.87 -10.13
CA ALA A 93 12.10 11.25 -11.32
C ALA A 93 11.12 10.35 -12.12
N TYR A 94 9.93 10.06 -11.59
CA TYR A 94 8.91 9.20 -12.22
C TYR A 94 7.67 9.94 -12.72
N ILE A 95 7.65 11.28 -12.63
CA ILE A 95 6.63 12.18 -13.19
C ILE A 95 7.20 12.79 -14.47
#